data_AF-A0A0S2JCB5-F1
#
_entry.id   AF-A0A0S2JCB5-F1
#
_cell.length_a   1.000
_cell.length_b   1.000
_cell.length_c   1.000
_cell.angle_alpha   90.00
_cell.angle_beta   90.00
_cell.angle_gamma   90.00
#
_symmetry.space_group_name_H-M   'P 1'
#
loop_
_entity.id
_entity.type
_entity.pdbx_description
1 polymer ?
#
loop_
_entity_poly.entity_id
_entity_poly.type
_entity_poly.pdbx_seq_one_letter_code
_entity_poly.pdbx_strand_id
1 'polypeptide(L)'
;MSGSLVCVGTGMTLGAHISPIARSHIEQADIVFSLMANGFAQKWLEEINTDVRCLQRFYQEGKNRNITYNEMVEAILSQVRDGKKVVAAFYGHPGVFACVSHRAIKKAKLEELPATMEPGISAEDCLYADLAIDPGKTGCIHYETSQFMFYKRNIDTAAHLILWQVALAGDKSLGKFSTGKAYRQVLVDLLLEHYPADHQVILYQAKGIAIDAMREDKISLTDLVDAELFMHTTLVLPPCRKMQPNEAILAKLAAIDKKEDRIKNGPELTLVL
;
A
#
# COMPACT_ATOMS: atom_id res chain seq x y z
N MET A 1 13.47 16.05 -27.55
CA MET A 1 13.65 14.59 -27.41
C MET A 1 12.28 13.97 -27.18
N SER A 2 12.01 12.78 -27.72
CA SER A 2 10.67 12.15 -27.76
C SER A 2 10.42 11.10 -26.69
N GLY A 3 11.37 10.88 -25.77
CA GLY A 3 11.24 9.83 -24.76
C GLY A 3 10.15 10.13 -23.74
N SER A 4 9.59 9.08 -23.14
CA SER A 4 8.53 9.21 -22.13
C SER A 4 8.64 8.10 -21.08
N LEU A 5 8.04 8.36 -19.91
CA LEU A 5 7.94 7.41 -18.81
C LEU A 5 6.48 7.16 -18.44
N VAL A 6 6.08 5.90 -18.36
CA VAL A 6 4.83 5.52 -17.70
C VAL A 6 5.13 4.54 -16.58
N CYS A 7 4.77 4.88 -15.34
CA CYS A 7 4.81 3.91 -14.24
C CYS A 7 3.46 3.19 -14.15
N VAL A 8 3.48 1.86 -14.15
CA VAL A 8 2.26 1.04 -14.14
C VAL A 8 2.28 0.03 -13.00
N GLY A 9 1.09 -0.33 -12.51
CA GLY A 9 0.89 -1.42 -11.56
C GLY A 9 0.49 -2.71 -12.27
N THR A 10 1.15 -3.81 -11.94
CA THR A 10 0.73 -5.16 -12.38
C THR A 10 -0.27 -5.80 -11.42
N GLY A 11 -0.55 -5.14 -10.29
CA GLY A 11 -1.39 -5.65 -9.22
C GLY A 11 -0.70 -6.72 -8.36
N MET A 12 -1.42 -7.23 -7.36
CA MET A 12 -0.91 -8.25 -6.43
C MET A 12 -0.94 -9.67 -6.99
N THR A 13 -2.09 -10.11 -7.54
CA THR A 13 -2.25 -11.45 -8.09
C THR A 13 -1.77 -11.48 -9.54
N LEU A 14 -0.80 -12.35 -9.81
CA LEU A 14 -0.20 -12.55 -11.13
C LEU A 14 -1.25 -12.70 -12.23
N GLY A 15 -1.16 -11.82 -13.25
CA GLY A 15 -1.99 -11.84 -14.45
C GLY A 15 -3.46 -11.44 -14.26
N ALA A 16 -4.01 -11.62 -13.05
CA ALA A 16 -5.41 -11.34 -12.75
C ALA A 16 -5.67 -9.85 -12.46
N HIS A 17 -4.70 -9.16 -11.85
CA HIS A 17 -4.91 -7.80 -11.35
C HIS A 17 -4.37 -6.69 -12.28
N ILE A 18 -3.72 -7.04 -13.40
CA ILE A 18 -3.25 -6.06 -14.36
C ILE A 18 -4.42 -5.40 -15.09
N SER A 19 -4.44 -4.08 -15.16
CA SER A 19 -5.45 -3.36 -15.93
C SER A 19 -5.15 -3.41 -17.44
N PRO A 20 -6.18 -3.34 -18.31
CA PRO A 20 -5.96 -3.29 -19.76
C PRO A 20 -5.04 -2.14 -20.21
N ILE A 21 -5.14 -0.97 -19.57
CA ILE A 21 -4.29 0.18 -19.89
C ILE A 21 -2.83 -0.06 -19.48
N ALA A 22 -2.58 -0.63 -18.30
CA ALA A 22 -1.23 -0.98 -17.87
C ALA A 22 -0.60 -2.01 -18.82
N ARG A 23 -1.36 -3.04 -19.21
CA ARG A 23 -0.92 -4.03 -20.18
C ARG A 23 -0.58 -3.41 -21.53
N SER A 24 -1.45 -2.54 -22.05
CA SER A 24 -1.22 -1.85 -23.32
C SER A 24 0.06 -1.01 -23.32
N HIS A 25 0.36 -0.31 -22.22
CA HIS A 25 1.63 0.40 -22.07
C HIS A 25 2.84 -0.53 -22.14
N ILE A 26 2.79 -1.67 -21.44
CA ILE A 26 3.88 -2.66 -21.42
C ILE A 26 4.12 -3.24 -22.81
N GLU A 27 3.06 -3.61 -23.53
CA GLU A 27 3.15 -4.18 -24.89
C GLU A 27 3.78 -3.20 -25.91
N GLN A 28 3.53 -1.89 -25.74
CA GLN A 28 3.99 -0.85 -26.67
C GLN A 28 5.29 -0.15 -26.27
N ALA A 29 5.86 -0.51 -25.12
CA ALA A 29 7.10 0.09 -24.63
C ALA A 29 8.30 -0.38 -25.46
N ASP A 30 9.24 0.53 -25.70
CA ASP A 30 10.55 0.15 -26.25
C ASP A 30 11.36 -0.65 -25.21
N ILE A 31 11.08 -0.43 -23.93
CA ILE A 31 11.75 -1.05 -22.79
C ILE A 31 10.88 -1.01 -21.55
N VAL A 32 10.90 -2.11 -20.79
CA VAL A 32 10.19 -2.25 -19.53
C VAL A 32 11.19 -2.48 -18.41
N PHE A 33 11.23 -1.60 -17.41
CA PHE A 33 11.89 -1.88 -16.14
C PHE A 33 10.90 -2.51 -15.16
N SER A 34 11.30 -3.59 -14.51
CA SER A 34 10.39 -4.37 -13.65
C SER A 34 10.87 -4.48 -12.21
N LEU A 35 9.95 -4.34 -11.27
CA LEU A 35 10.16 -4.68 -9.87
C LEU A 35 8.95 -5.47 -9.36
N MET A 36 9.03 -6.80 -9.51
CA MET A 36 7.94 -7.75 -9.27
C MET A 36 8.04 -8.42 -7.90
N ALA A 37 6.92 -8.92 -7.37
CA ALA A 37 6.87 -9.57 -6.06
C ALA A 37 7.57 -10.93 -6.01
N ASN A 38 7.64 -11.65 -7.14
CA ASN A 38 8.26 -12.96 -7.24
C ASN A 38 8.76 -13.25 -8.67
N GLY A 39 9.51 -14.35 -8.82
CA GLY A 39 10.08 -14.77 -10.10
C GLY A 39 9.05 -15.19 -11.15
N PHE A 40 7.89 -15.70 -10.77
CA PHE A 40 6.81 -16.05 -11.70
C PHE A 40 6.25 -14.79 -12.37
N ALA A 41 6.00 -13.73 -11.59
CA ALA A 41 5.55 -12.46 -12.11
C ALA A 41 6.58 -11.79 -13.01
N GLN A 42 7.87 -11.91 -12.68
CA GLN A 42 8.94 -11.46 -13.56
C GLN A 42 8.93 -12.20 -14.91
N LYS A 43 8.80 -13.53 -14.89
CA LYS A 43 8.78 -14.35 -16.11
C LYS A 43 7.55 -14.09 -16.98
N TRP A 44 6.39 -13.96 -16.37
CA TRP A 44 5.17 -13.59 -17.09
C TRP A 44 5.27 -12.22 -17.76
N LEU A 45 5.91 -11.24 -17.11
CA LEU A 45 6.11 -9.91 -17.71
C LEU A 45 7.07 -9.97 -18.92
N GLU A 46 8.09 -10.84 -18.87
CA GLU A 46 9.00 -11.14 -19.99
C GLU A 46 8.29 -11.80 -21.19
N GLU A 47 7.09 -12.35 -21.02
CA GLU A 47 6.27 -12.87 -22.13
C GLU A 47 5.46 -11.75 -22.83
N ILE A 48 5.28 -10.59 -22.19
CA ILE A 48 4.48 -9.47 -22.72
C ILE A 48 5.34 -8.51 -23.55
N ASN A 49 6.60 -8.29 -23.17
CA ASN A 49 7.53 -7.41 -23.86
C ASN A 49 8.90 -8.07 -24.04
N THR A 50 9.58 -7.78 -25.16
CA THR A 50 10.85 -8.42 -25.52
C THR A 50 12.08 -7.84 -24.83
N ASP A 51 12.02 -6.61 -24.27
CA ASP A 51 13.10 -5.99 -23.49
C ASP A 51 12.61 -5.62 -22.09
N VAL A 52 12.59 -6.63 -21.19
CA VAL A 52 12.28 -6.45 -19.77
C VAL A 52 13.57 -6.53 -18.94
N ARG A 53 13.82 -5.50 -18.13
CA ARG A 53 15.01 -5.37 -17.28
C ARG A 53 14.64 -5.31 -15.82
N CYS A 54 14.99 -6.36 -15.08
CA CYS A 54 14.69 -6.45 -13.66
C CYS A 54 15.52 -5.45 -12.83
N LEU A 55 14.83 -4.59 -12.08
CA LEU A 55 15.40 -3.64 -11.13
C LEU A 55 15.85 -4.31 -9.83
N GLN A 56 15.38 -5.53 -9.53
CA GLN A 56 15.73 -6.25 -8.29
C GLN A 56 17.25 -6.40 -8.11
N ARG A 57 18.01 -6.46 -9.22
CA ARG A 57 19.48 -6.55 -9.23
C ARG A 57 20.21 -5.40 -8.52
N PHE A 58 19.54 -4.26 -8.31
CA PHE A 58 20.13 -3.11 -7.60
C PHE A 58 20.07 -3.25 -6.08
N TYR A 59 19.28 -4.19 -5.56
CA TYR A 59 19.30 -4.50 -4.13
C TYR A 59 20.56 -5.28 -3.77
N GLN A 60 21.13 -4.92 -2.62
CA GLN A 60 22.26 -5.60 -2.03
C GLN A 60 22.12 -5.55 -0.50
N GLU A 61 22.40 -6.66 0.17
CA GLU A 61 22.35 -6.70 1.63
C GLU A 61 23.34 -5.69 2.25
N GLY A 62 22.91 -5.02 3.32
CA GLY A 62 23.69 -3.96 3.98
C GLY A 62 23.73 -2.61 3.23
N LYS A 63 23.28 -2.56 1.97
CA LYS A 63 23.17 -1.31 1.22
C LYS A 63 21.92 -0.55 1.63
N ASN A 64 22.07 0.75 1.90
CA ASN A 64 20.92 1.61 2.20
C ASN A 64 19.96 1.63 1.00
N ARG A 65 18.68 1.30 1.25
CA ARG A 65 17.66 1.24 0.20
C ARG A 65 17.52 2.53 -0.61
N ASN A 66 17.78 3.71 -0.04
CA ASN A 66 17.74 4.97 -0.81
C ASN A 66 18.77 5.04 -1.93
N ILE A 67 19.95 4.44 -1.75
CA ILE A 67 20.97 4.37 -2.80
C ILE A 67 20.44 3.49 -3.93
N THR A 68 19.97 2.29 -3.60
CA THR A 68 19.31 1.38 -4.56
C THR A 68 18.18 2.06 -5.32
N TYR A 69 17.30 2.80 -4.63
CA TYR A 69 16.21 3.52 -5.29
C TYR A 69 16.70 4.58 -6.27
N ASN A 70 17.78 5.29 -5.94
CA ASN A 70 18.35 6.29 -6.84
C ASN A 70 18.99 5.67 -8.07
N GLU A 71 19.63 4.50 -7.93
CA GLU A 71 20.19 3.75 -9.06
C GLU A 71 19.09 3.20 -9.98
N MET A 72 18.00 2.68 -9.42
CA MET A 72 16.83 2.26 -10.20
C MET A 72 16.23 3.43 -10.99
N VAL A 73 16.05 4.58 -10.33
CA VAL A 73 15.56 5.80 -10.98
C VAL A 73 16.48 6.24 -12.11
N GLU A 74 17.80 6.20 -11.89
CA GLU A 74 18.76 6.59 -12.92
C GLU A 74 18.76 5.62 -14.11
N ALA A 75 18.67 4.31 -13.86
CA ALA A 75 18.55 3.31 -14.92
C ALA A 75 17.30 3.54 -15.79
N ILE A 76 16.17 3.88 -15.17
CA ILE A 76 14.93 4.25 -15.87
C ILE A 76 15.15 5.51 -16.71
N LEU A 77 15.61 6.61 -16.09
CA LEU A 77 15.67 7.92 -16.75
C LEU A 77 16.74 8.01 -17.82
N SER A 78 17.84 7.26 -17.70
CA SER A 78 18.82 7.14 -18.78
C SER A 78 18.15 6.73 -20.09
N GLN A 79 17.22 5.76 -20.05
CA GLN A 79 16.55 5.28 -21.26
C GLN A 79 15.49 6.28 -21.76
N VAL A 80 14.85 7.03 -20.87
CA VAL A 80 13.93 8.12 -21.26
C VAL A 80 14.72 9.23 -21.98
N ARG A 81 15.88 9.62 -21.46
CA ARG A 81 16.78 10.62 -22.07
C ARG A 81 17.31 10.16 -23.43
N ASP A 82 17.51 8.86 -23.61
CA ASP A 82 17.85 8.24 -24.90
C ASP A 82 16.68 8.27 -25.91
N GLY A 83 15.53 8.87 -25.55
CA GLY A 83 14.39 9.06 -26.45
C GLY A 83 13.41 7.89 -26.51
N LYS A 84 13.55 6.89 -25.63
CA LYS A 84 12.70 5.70 -25.60
C LYS A 84 11.37 5.92 -24.88
N LYS A 85 10.35 5.17 -25.29
CA LYS A 85 9.12 4.95 -24.53
C LYS A 85 9.39 3.92 -23.44
N VAL A 86 9.60 4.40 -22.22
CA VAL A 86 9.96 3.58 -21.07
C VAL A 86 8.72 3.29 -20.23
N VAL A 87 8.52 2.03 -19.88
CA VAL A 87 7.58 1.63 -18.84
C VAL A 87 8.33 1.15 -17.62
N ALA A 88 7.93 1.62 -16.44
CA ALA A 88 8.39 1.08 -15.17
C ALA A 88 7.22 0.34 -14.49
N ALA A 89 7.26 -0.98 -14.50
CA ALA A 89 6.22 -1.86 -13.96
C ALA A 89 6.55 -2.29 -12.53
N PHE A 90 5.61 -2.08 -11.62
CA PHE A 90 5.72 -2.44 -10.20
C PHE A 90 4.58 -3.38 -9.81
N TYR A 91 4.84 -4.33 -8.92
CA TYR A 91 3.76 -5.11 -8.31
C TYR A 91 2.84 -4.21 -7.48
N GLY A 92 1.55 -4.57 -7.39
CA GLY A 92 0.55 -3.77 -6.70
C GLY A 92 0.21 -2.46 -7.44
N HIS A 93 0.06 -1.38 -6.67
CA HIS A 93 -0.16 -0.03 -7.18
C HIS A 93 1.17 0.76 -7.18
N PRO A 94 1.60 1.37 -8.30
CA PRO A 94 2.93 1.96 -8.40
C PRO A 94 3.09 3.22 -7.53
N GLY A 95 2.00 3.83 -7.07
CA GLY A 95 2.00 4.96 -6.12
C GLY A 95 1.88 4.61 -4.63
N VAL A 96 1.62 3.35 -4.26
CA VAL A 96 1.32 2.93 -2.87
C VAL A 96 2.52 2.17 -2.31
N PHE A 97 3.19 2.74 -1.29
CA PHE A 97 4.45 2.22 -0.71
C PHE A 97 5.60 1.96 -1.70
N ALA A 98 5.56 2.59 -2.88
CA ALA A 98 6.57 2.44 -3.93
C ALA A 98 7.24 3.78 -4.25
N CYS A 99 8.41 4.06 -3.66
CA CYS A 99 9.04 5.38 -3.81
C CYS A 99 9.78 5.61 -5.14
N VAL A 100 10.18 4.54 -5.84
CA VAL A 100 10.97 4.60 -7.08
C VAL A 100 10.17 5.27 -8.20
N SER A 101 8.91 4.89 -8.38
CA SER A 101 7.98 5.47 -9.36
C SER A 101 7.79 6.98 -9.15
N HIS A 102 7.50 7.40 -7.91
CA HIS A 102 7.33 8.80 -7.53
C HIS A 102 8.59 9.61 -7.84
N ARG A 103 9.77 9.09 -7.49
CA ARG A 103 11.05 9.76 -7.76
C ARG A 103 11.35 9.85 -9.25
N ALA A 104 11.11 8.78 -10.00
CA ALA A 104 11.34 8.74 -11.45
C ALA A 104 10.44 9.75 -12.17
N ILE A 105 9.14 9.76 -11.89
CA ILE A 105 8.20 10.73 -12.48
C ILE A 105 8.58 12.15 -12.09
N LYS A 106 8.89 12.41 -10.81
CA LYS A 106 9.28 13.74 -10.35
C LYS A 106 10.51 14.25 -11.10
N LYS A 107 11.55 13.43 -11.24
CA LYS A 107 12.76 13.80 -11.96
C LYS A 107 12.53 13.97 -13.46
N ALA A 108 11.79 13.06 -14.11
CA ALA A 108 11.43 13.20 -15.51
C ALA A 108 10.72 14.53 -15.78
N LYS A 109 9.75 14.90 -14.93
CA LYS A 109 9.04 16.19 -15.04
C LYS A 109 9.94 17.40 -14.84
N LEU A 110 10.94 17.33 -13.95
CA LEU A 110 11.93 18.39 -13.78
C LEU A 110 12.84 18.57 -14.99
N GLU A 111 13.00 17.51 -15.79
CA GLU A 111 13.75 17.51 -17.05
C GLU A 111 12.83 17.78 -18.26
N GLU A 112 11.58 18.20 -18.02
CA GLU A 112 10.56 18.45 -19.05
C GLU A 112 10.24 17.23 -19.94
N LEU A 113 10.49 16.02 -19.41
CA LEU A 113 10.17 14.76 -20.08
C LEU A 113 8.75 14.30 -19.70
N PRO A 114 7.92 13.86 -20.68
CA PRO A 114 6.60 13.31 -20.41
C PRO A 114 6.65 12.15 -19.42
N ALA A 115 5.92 12.26 -18.30
CA ALA A 115 5.86 11.20 -17.29
C ALA A 115 4.50 11.11 -16.59
N THR A 116 3.91 9.92 -16.58
CA THR A 116 2.61 9.63 -15.96
C THR A 116 2.64 8.36 -15.10
N MET A 117 1.61 8.17 -14.28
CA MET A 117 1.41 6.99 -13.46
C MET A 117 -0.01 6.45 -13.71
N GLU A 118 -0.11 5.17 -14.03
CA GLU A 118 -1.38 4.45 -14.09
C GLU A 118 -1.65 3.76 -12.74
N PRO A 119 -2.90 3.81 -12.23
CA PRO A 119 -3.26 3.10 -11.01
C PRO A 119 -3.21 1.57 -11.22
N GLY A 120 -3.07 0.83 -10.12
CA GLY A 120 -3.12 -0.63 -10.09
C GLY A 120 -3.76 -1.14 -8.79
N ILE A 121 -4.09 -2.43 -8.74
CA ILE A 121 -4.69 -3.05 -7.55
C ILE A 121 -3.61 -3.31 -6.50
N SER A 122 -3.64 -2.57 -5.40
CA SER A 122 -2.70 -2.67 -4.30
C SER A 122 -3.00 -3.83 -3.34
N ALA A 123 -2.12 -4.06 -2.37
CA ALA A 123 -2.40 -4.99 -1.27
C ALA A 123 -3.57 -4.52 -0.37
N GLU A 124 -3.89 -3.23 -0.36
CA GLU A 124 -5.03 -2.67 0.37
C GLU A 124 -6.35 -3.06 -0.27
N ASP A 125 -6.43 -2.97 -1.60
CA ASP A 125 -7.61 -3.38 -2.35
C ASP A 125 -7.89 -4.87 -2.13
N CYS A 126 -6.83 -5.70 -2.12
CA CYS A 126 -6.94 -7.12 -1.80
C CYS A 126 -7.38 -7.35 -0.35
N LEU A 127 -6.85 -6.59 0.61
CA LEU A 127 -7.20 -6.69 2.03
C LEU A 127 -8.69 -6.47 2.24
N TYR A 128 -9.27 -5.43 1.63
CA TYR A 128 -10.71 -5.16 1.75
C TYR A 128 -11.55 -6.31 1.19
N ALA A 129 -11.17 -6.84 0.03
CA ALA A 129 -11.87 -7.96 -0.59
C ALA A 129 -11.75 -9.26 0.22
N ASP A 130 -10.54 -9.60 0.66
CA ASP A 130 -10.23 -10.86 1.33
C ASP A 130 -10.78 -10.91 2.76
N LEU A 131 -10.70 -9.79 3.50
CA LEU A 131 -11.15 -9.70 4.90
C LEU A 131 -12.60 -9.23 5.04
N ALA A 132 -13.29 -8.97 3.92
CA ALA A 132 -14.64 -8.40 3.88
C ALA A 132 -14.77 -7.11 4.71
N ILE A 133 -13.76 -6.23 4.60
CA ILE A 133 -13.72 -4.94 5.29
C ILE A 133 -14.21 -3.85 4.33
N ASP A 134 -15.24 -3.13 4.75
CA ASP A 134 -15.68 -1.90 4.08
C ASP A 134 -15.15 -0.67 4.86
N PRO A 135 -14.19 0.10 4.29
CA PRO A 135 -13.66 1.28 4.97
C PRO A 135 -14.74 2.37 5.20
N GLY A 136 -15.84 2.37 4.44
CA GLY A 136 -16.95 3.29 4.61
C GLY A 136 -17.82 3.03 5.85
N LYS A 137 -17.72 1.83 6.45
CA LYS A 137 -18.55 1.45 7.61
C LYS A 137 -18.12 2.10 8.92
N THR A 138 -16.81 2.16 9.16
CA THR A 138 -16.23 2.65 10.43
C THR A 138 -15.07 3.61 10.24
N GLY A 139 -14.64 3.84 8.99
CA GLY A 139 -13.36 4.45 8.69
C GLY A 139 -12.21 3.44 8.70
N CYS A 140 -11.11 3.85 8.06
CA CYS A 140 -9.89 3.06 7.99
C CYS A 140 -8.67 3.99 7.97
N ILE A 141 -7.70 3.73 8.84
CA ILE A 141 -6.48 4.52 9.03
C ILE A 141 -5.28 3.70 8.58
N HIS A 142 -4.44 4.27 7.71
CA HIS A 142 -3.30 3.58 7.11
C HIS A 142 -2.00 4.27 7.50
N TYR A 143 -1.05 3.52 8.06
CA TYR A 143 0.29 4.02 8.34
C TYR A 143 1.37 3.03 7.92
N GLU A 144 2.51 3.56 7.47
CA GLU A 144 3.76 2.80 7.54
C GLU A 144 4.10 2.59 9.02
N THR A 145 4.41 1.35 9.40
CA THR A 145 4.52 0.97 10.82
C THR A 145 5.63 1.73 11.54
N SER A 146 6.78 1.96 10.90
CA SER A 146 7.87 2.71 11.52
C SER A 146 7.49 4.18 11.71
N GLN A 147 6.80 4.81 10.76
CA GLN A 147 6.24 6.15 10.92
C GLN A 147 5.20 6.21 12.04
N PHE A 148 4.37 5.17 12.22
CA PHE A 148 3.48 5.09 13.36
C PHE A 148 4.27 5.07 14.68
N MET A 149 5.36 4.31 14.74
CA MET A 149 6.23 4.24 15.92
C MET A 149 7.03 5.53 16.19
N PHE A 150 7.46 6.24 15.14
CA PHE A 150 8.37 7.38 15.26
C PHE A 150 7.67 8.69 15.56
N TYR A 151 6.37 8.80 15.25
CA TYR A 151 5.61 10.04 15.38
C TYR A 151 4.41 9.83 16.31
N LYS A 152 4.12 10.81 17.15
CA LYS A 152 2.90 10.80 17.99
C LYS A 152 1.67 10.96 17.10
N ARG A 153 0.98 9.86 16.83
CA ARG A 153 -0.27 9.85 16.05
C ARG A 153 -1.47 9.86 16.98
N ASN A 154 -2.53 10.55 16.58
CA ASN A 154 -3.85 10.41 17.19
C ASN A 154 -4.63 9.40 16.35
N ILE A 155 -5.01 8.28 16.96
CA ILE A 155 -5.78 7.24 16.29
C ILE A 155 -7.20 7.18 16.85
N ASP A 156 -8.16 6.91 15.96
CA ASP A 156 -9.53 6.58 16.34
C ASP A 156 -9.68 5.06 16.38
N THR A 157 -9.84 4.51 17.58
CA THR A 157 -10.01 3.07 17.81
C THR A 157 -11.41 2.55 17.45
N ALA A 158 -12.32 3.43 17.01
CA ALA A 158 -13.59 3.04 16.40
C ALA A 158 -13.45 2.72 14.90
N ALA A 159 -12.31 3.07 14.28
CA ALA A 159 -11.95 2.74 12.90
C ALA A 159 -10.96 1.56 12.83
N HIS A 160 -10.83 0.96 11.65
CA HIS A 160 -9.74 0.01 11.40
C HIS A 160 -8.40 0.74 11.37
N LEU A 161 -7.34 0.12 11.90
CA LEU A 161 -5.96 0.58 11.77
C LEU A 161 -5.15 -0.46 10.99
N ILE A 162 -4.59 -0.04 9.86
CA ILE A 162 -3.77 -0.86 8.97
C ILE A 162 -2.32 -0.39 9.05
N LEU A 163 -1.45 -1.29 9.51
CA LEU A 163 -0.02 -1.05 9.69
C LEU A 163 0.78 -1.83 8.65
N TRP A 164 1.34 -1.07 7.71
CA TRP A 164 2.10 -1.57 6.57
C TRP A 164 3.57 -1.77 6.92
N GLN A 165 4.21 -2.76 6.29
CA GLN A 165 5.64 -3.06 6.48
C GLN A 165 6.02 -3.44 7.94
N VAL A 166 5.10 -4.08 8.67
CA VAL A 166 5.28 -4.43 10.09
C VAL A 166 6.53 -5.28 10.37
N ALA A 167 6.96 -6.11 9.41
CA ALA A 167 8.18 -6.91 9.55
C ALA A 167 9.47 -6.08 9.61
N LEU A 168 9.45 -4.83 9.15
CA LEU A 168 10.58 -3.89 9.14
C LEU A 168 10.47 -2.82 10.24
N ALA A 169 9.41 -2.87 11.04
CA ALA A 169 9.03 -1.82 11.97
C ALA A 169 10.18 -1.41 12.90
N GLY A 170 10.44 -0.11 12.96
CA GLY A 170 11.43 0.51 13.84
C GLY A 170 12.87 0.49 13.31
N ASP A 171 13.15 -0.07 12.13
CA ASP A 171 14.47 0.02 11.52
C ASP A 171 14.76 1.44 10.97
N LYS A 172 15.69 2.14 11.63
CA LYS A 172 16.16 3.48 11.20
C LYS A 172 17.26 3.43 10.13
N SER A 173 17.87 2.26 9.91
CA SER A 173 19.01 2.12 8.99
C SER A 173 18.61 2.02 7.53
N LEU A 174 17.37 1.54 7.26
CA LEU A 174 16.89 1.16 5.94
C LEU A 174 17.75 0.08 5.26
N GLY A 175 18.47 -0.71 6.05
CA GLY A 175 19.35 -1.78 5.57
C GLY A 175 18.87 -3.19 5.93
N LYS A 176 17.84 -3.32 6.79
CA LYS A 176 17.33 -4.62 7.25
C LYS A 176 16.19 -5.15 6.38
N PHE A 177 16.11 -6.47 6.26
CA PHE A 177 14.99 -7.20 5.65
C PHE A 177 13.96 -7.70 6.67
N SER A 178 14.29 -7.66 7.97
CA SER A 178 13.37 -7.89 9.08
C SER A 178 13.91 -7.28 10.38
N THR A 179 13.00 -7.03 11.33
CA THR A 179 13.33 -6.72 12.73
C THR A 179 12.89 -7.86 13.67
N GLY A 180 13.54 -7.95 14.83
CA GLY A 180 13.33 -9.02 15.80
C GLY A 180 12.33 -8.69 16.91
N LYS A 181 12.15 -9.65 17.83
CA LYS A 181 11.18 -9.58 18.94
C LYS A 181 11.24 -8.27 19.74
N ALA A 182 12.44 -7.76 20.03
CA ALA A 182 12.59 -6.52 20.78
C ALA A 182 11.96 -5.30 20.09
N TYR A 183 12.01 -5.21 18.76
CA TYR A 183 11.36 -4.14 18.00
C TYR A 183 9.84 -4.29 18.01
N ARG A 184 9.36 -5.53 17.91
CA ARG A 184 7.93 -5.85 18.00
C ARG A 184 7.37 -5.56 19.38
N GLN A 185 8.14 -5.80 20.44
CA GLN A 185 7.74 -5.43 21.80
C GLN A 185 7.47 -3.93 21.90
N VAL A 186 8.34 -3.08 21.34
CA VAL A 186 8.12 -1.62 21.33
C VAL A 186 6.83 -1.25 20.58
N LEU A 187 6.53 -1.93 19.46
CA LEU A 187 5.29 -1.72 18.73
C LEU A 187 4.06 -2.16 19.57
N VAL A 188 4.15 -3.32 20.23
CA VAL A 188 3.08 -3.84 21.10
C VAL A 188 2.84 -2.89 22.27
N ASP A 189 3.89 -2.44 22.96
CA ASP A 189 3.80 -1.49 24.06
C ASP A 189 3.08 -0.19 23.63
N LEU A 190 3.41 0.32 22.44
CA LEU A 190 2.76 1.50 21.85
C LEU A 190 1.27 1.25 21.53
N LEU A 191 0.93 0.07 21.00
CA LEU A 191 -0.45 -0.28 20.67
C LEU A 191 -1.30 -0.51 21.93
N LEU A 192 -0.70 -1.00 23.01
CA LEU A 192 -1.36 -1.20 24.31
C LEU A 192 -1.81 0.11 24.98
N GLU A 193 -1.29 1.25 24.54
CA GLU A 193 -1.81 2.56 24.97
C GLU A 193 -3.26 2.81 24.49
N HIS A 194 -3.70 2.09 23.45
CA HIS A 194 -4.99 2.30 22.78
C HIS A 194 -5.88 1.06 22.73
N TYR A 195 -5.29 -0.13 22.67
CA TYR A 195 -5.98 -1.41 22.51
C TYR A 195 -5.79 -2.32 23.73
N PRO A 196 -6.80 -3.13 24.10
CA PRO A 196 -6.64 -4.19 25.10
C PRO A 196 -5.56 -5.21 24.72
N ALA A 197 -4.94 -5.84 25.71
CA ALA A 197 -3.88 -6.84 25.49
C ALA A 197 -4.36 -8.08 24.72
N ASP A 198 -5.59 -8.51 24.97
CA ASP A 198 -6.26 -9.63 24.33
C ASP A 198 -6.95 -9.26 23.00
N HIS A 199 -6.84 -7.99 22.57
CA HIS A 199 -7.42 -7.52 21.32
C HIS A 199 -6.95 -8.39 20.15
N GLN A 200 -7.89 -8.87 19.35
CA GLN A 200 -7.58 -9.73 18.22
C GLN A 200 -7.09 -8.88 17.06
N VAL A 201 -5.86 -9.15 16.61
CA VAL A 201 -5.25 -8.54 15.43
C VAL A 201 -5.08 -9.58 14.34
N ILE A 202 -5.03 -9.13 13.08
CA ILE A 202 -4.92 -10.00 11.91
C ILE A 202 -3.58 -9.78 11.23
N LEU A 203 -2.84 -10.85 10.99
CA LEU A 203 -1.68 -10.87 10.11
C LEU A 203 -2.13 -11.27 8.71
N TYR A 204 -2.23 -10.28 7.83
CA TYR A 204 -2.77 -10.43 6.49
C TYR A 204 -1.69 -10.52 5.41
N GLN A 205 -1.88 -11.43 4.45
CA GLN A 205 -1.09 -11.52 3.22
C GLN A 205 -1.98 -11.88 2.02
N ALA A 206 -1.98 -11.01 1.01
CA ALA A 206 -2.65 -11.26 -0.26
C ALA A 206 -1.99 -12.42 -1.03
N LYS A 207 -2.77 -13.10 -1.87
CA LYS A 207 -2.27 -14.13 -2.79
C LYS A 207 -1.41 -13.50 -3.88
N GLY A 208 -0.21 -14.04 -4.12
CA GLY A 208 0.66 -13.59 -5.21
C GLY A 208 0.37 -14.30 -6.53
N ILE A 209 -0.01 -15.58 -6.47
CA ILE A 209 -0.45 -16.39 -7.62
C ILE A 209 -1.74 -17.14 -7.27
N ALA A 210 -2.47 -17.60 -8.31
CA ALA A 210 -3.81 -18.19 -8.14
C ALA A 210 -3.85 -19.46 -7.25
N ILE A 211 -2.74 -20.18 -7.16
CA ILE A 211 -2.61 -21.40 -6.35
C ILE A 211 -2.19 -21.12 -4.90
N ASP A 212 -1.79 -19.88 -4.57
CA ASP A 212 -1.42 -19.52 -3.20
C ASP A 212 -2.66 -19.43 -2.31
N ALA A 213 -2.47 -19.72 -1.02
CA ALA A 213 -3.42 -19.38 0.01
C ALA A 213 -3.24 -17.92 0.45
N MET A 214 -4.36 -17.26 0.76
CA MET A 214 -4.36 -15.99 1.49
C MET A 214 -4.06 -16.30 2.96
N ARG A 215 -3.27 -15.46 3.64
CA ARG A 215 -3.02 -15.58 5.08
C ARG A 215 -3.90 -14.60 5.85
N GLU A 216 -4.63 -15.10 6.85
CA GLU A 216 -5.45 -14.33 7.80
C GLU A 216 -5.28 -14.94 9.20
N ASP A 217 -4.09 -14.80 9.79
CA ASP A 217 -3.87 -15.32 11.14
C ASP A 217 -4.45 -14.34 12.16
N LYS A 218 -5.34 -14.83 13.03
CA LYS A 218 -5.88 -14.08 14.16
C LYS A 218 -5.12 -14.43 15.42
N ILE A 219 -4.50 -13.43 16.05
CA ILE A 219 -3.70 -13.58 17.26
C ILE A 219 -4.07 -12.47 18.26
N SER A 220 -3.75 -12.67 19.54
CA SER A 220 -3.83 -11.55 20.49
C SER A 220 -2.77 -10.50 20.17
N LEU A 221 -3.01 -9.23 20.54
CA LEU A 221 -2.04 -8.16 20.36
C LEU A 221 -0.70 -8.48 21.02
N THR A 222 -0.70 -9.10 22.19
CA THR A 222 0.53 -9.49 22.89
C THR A 222 1.31 -10.61 22.20
N ASP A 223 0.63 -11.52 21.49
CA ASP A 223 1.30 -12.62 20.77
C ASP A 223 2.09 -12.12 19.54
N LEU A 224 1.86 -10.87 19.11
CA LEU A 224 2.59 -10.26 17.99
C LEU A 224 4.11 -10.25 18.20
N VAL A 225 4.57 -10.22 19.45
CA VAL A 225 6.00 -10.28 19.80
C VAL A 225 6.67 -11.52 19.21
N ASP A 226 5.97 -12.65 19.28
CA ASP A 226 6.46 -13.97 18.87
C ASP A 226 6.01 -14.38 17.46
N ALA A 227 5.08 -13.64 16.87
CA ALA A 227 4.53 -13.95 15.55
C ALA A 227 5.57 -14.00 14.43
N GLU A 228 5.36 -14.89 13.48
CA GLU A 228 6.13 -14.93 12.24
C GLU A 228 5.64 -13.85 11.25
N LEU A 229 6.54 -12.94 10.89
CA LEU A 229 6.27 -11.83 9.97
C LEU A 229 7.20 -11.92 8.76
N PHE A 230 6.63 -11.81 7.57
CA PHE A 230 7.35 -11.67 6.31
C PHE A 230 7.29 -10.21 5.81
N MET A 231 8.17 -9.83 4.88
CA MET A 231 8.20 -8.45 4.34
C MET A 231 6.86 -7.98 3.76
N HIS A 232 6.03 -8.91 3.28
CA HIS A 232 4.71 -8.63 2.71
C HIS A 232 3.56 -8.82 3.72
N THR A 233 3.86 -9.06 5.01
CA THR A 233 2.83 -9.10 6.06
C THR A 233 2.31 -7.71 6.35
N THR A 234 0.98 -7.58 6.41
CA THR A 234 0.28 -6.38 6.86
C THR A 234 -0.42 -6.68 8.18
N LEU A 235 -0.28 -5.80 9.17
CA LEU A 235 -0.98 -5.93 10.44
C LEU A 235 -2.29 -5.13 10.38
N VAL A 236 -3.40 -5.79 10.68
CA VAL A 236 -4.73 -5.19 10.70
C VAL A 236 -5.26 -5.24 12.12
N LEU A 237 -5.67 -4.09 12.62
CA LEU A 237 -6.32 -3.94 13.91
C LEU A 237 -7.78 -3.53 13.67
N PRO A 238 -8.75 -4.44 13.92
CA PRO A 238 -10.16 -4.10 13.89
C PRO A 238 -10.51 -3.05 14.96
N PRO A 239 -11.64 -2.34 14.80
CA PRO A 239 -12.16 -1.45 15.84
C PRO A 239 -12.29 -2.15 17.20
N CYS A 240 -11.84 -1.51 18.27
CA CYS A 240 -12.05 -1.98 19.65
C CYS A 240 -13.08 -1.14 20.40
N ARG A 241 -13.58 -0.06 19.79
CA ARG A 241 -14.67 0.79 20.31
C ARG A 241 -15.74 0.98 19.24
N LYS A 242 -16.94 1.39 19.67
CA LYS A 242 -18.01 1.82 18.78
C LYS A 242 -17.84 3.30 18.44
N MET A 243 -18.24 3.68 17.22
CA MET A 243 -18.37 5.09 16.84
C MET A 243 -19.27 5.82 17.84
N GLN A 244 -18.88 7.04 18.22
CA GLN A 244 -19.64 7.88 19.13
C GLN A 244 -20.38 8.94 18.33
N PRO A 245 -21.73 8.99 18.39
CA PRO A 245 -22.49 10.03 17.70
C PRO A 245 -22.10 11.43 18.15
N ASN A 246 -21.99 12.36 17.20
CA ASN A 246 -21.78 13.77 17.52
C ASN A 246 -23.14 14.47 17.68
N GLU A 247 -23.74 14.32 18.85
CA GLU A 247 -25.08 14.84 19.17
C GLU A 247 -25.24 16.34 18.88
N ALA A 248 -24.20 17.14 19.14
CA ALA A 248 -24.22 18.58 18.88
C ALA A 248 -24.30 18.90 17.38
N ILE A 249 -23.64 18.12 16.53
CA ILE A 249 -23.72 18.27 15.07
C ILE A 249 -25.04 17.70 14.54
N LEU A 250 -25.45 16.52 15.02
CA LEU A 250 -26.73 15.90 14.63
C LEU A 250 -27.91 16.82 14.94
N ALA A 251 -27.93 17.46 16.12
CA ALA A 251 -28.96 18.43 16.47
C ALA A 251 -28.97 19.67 15.56
N LYS A 252 -27.78 20.15 15.13
CA LYS A 252 -27.68 21.26 14.17
C LYS A 252 -28.21 20.87 12.79
N LEU A 253 -27.85 19.68 12.30
CA LEU A 253 -28.34 19.16 11.02
C LEU A 253 -29.86 18.97 11.06
N ALA A 254 -30.41 18.34 12.11
CA ALA A 254 -31.85 18.19 12.27
C ALA A 254 -32.60 19.53 12.33
N ALA A 255 -31.98 20.60 12.85
CA ALA A 255 -32.56 21.94 12.84
C ALA A 255 -32.53 22.61 11.45
N ILE A 256 -31.56 22.26 10.59
CA ILE A 256 -31.51 22.64 9.17
C ILE A 256 -32.58 21.87 8.42
N ASP A 257 -32.61 20.54 8.56
CA ASP A 257 -33.57 19.66 7.89
C ASP A 257 -35.00 20.08 8.21
N LYS A 258 -35.36 20.37 9.47
CA LYS A 258 -36.70 20.89 9.81
C LYS A 258 -37.08 22.19 9.13
N LYS A 259 -36.10 23.04 8.78
CA LYS A 259 -36.34 24.27 8.00
C LYS A 259 -36.49 23.97 6.50
N GLU A 260 -35.81 22.95 6.01
CA GLU A 260 -35.87 22.49 4.61
C GLU A 260 -37.06 21.54 4.33
N ASP A 261 -37.52 20.74 5.30
CA ASP A 261 -38.74 19.93 5.25
C ASP A 261 -40.00 20.81 5.32
N ARG A 262 -39.90 22.02 5.89
CA ARG A 262 -40.90 23.08 5.64
C ARG A 262 -40.94 23.51 4.15
N ILE A 263 -39.96 23.11 3.34
CA ILE A 263 -39.80 23.45 1.93
C ILE A 263 -40.00 22.22 1.00
N LYS A 264 -39.85 20.95 1.45
CA LYS A 264 -40.35 19.73 0.78
C LYS A 264 -40.09 18.44 1.60
N ASN A 265 -41.06 17.51 1.62
CA ASN A 265 -40.98 16.19 2.26
C ASN A 265 -39.82 15.31 1.74
N GLY A 266 -38.72 15.20 2.50
CA GLY A 266 -37.64 14.23 2.28
C GLY A 266 -37.70 13.00 3.21
N PRO A 267 -36.90 11.95 2.95
CA PRO A 267 -36.85 10.75 3.81
C PRO A 267 -36.07 10.99 5.11
N GLU A 268 -36.54 10.41 6.23
CA GLU A 268 -35.86 10.47 7.53
C GLU A 268 -34.49 9.75 7.48
N LEU A 269 -33.43 10.47 7.84
CA LEU A 269 -32.09 9.91 8.00
C LEU A 269 -32.06 8.96 9.19
N THR A 270 -31.84 7.67 8.92
CA THR A 270 -31.46 6.70 9.96
C THR A 270 -29.94 6.55 9.92
N LEU A 271 -29.25 6.83 11.04
CA LEU A 271 -27.82 6.56 11.16
C LEU A 271 -27.58 5.06 11.00
N VAL A 272 -26.75 4.68 10.02
CA VAL A 272 -26.22 3.33 9.93
C VAL A 272 -25.14 3.22 11.00
N LEU A 273 -25.51 2.67 12.16
CA LEU A 273 -24.59 2.37 13.28
C LEU A 273 -23.77 1.10 13.01
#